data_AF-A0A067NS72-F1
#
_entry.id   AF-A0A067NS72-F1
#
_cell.length_a   1.000
_cell.length_b   1.000
_cell.length_c   1.000
_cell.angle_alpha   90.00
_cell.angle_beta   90.00
_cell.angle_gamma   90.00
#
_symmetry.space_group_name_H-M   'P 1'
#
loop_
_entity.id
_entity.type
_entity.pdbx_description
1 polymer ?
#
loop_
_entity_poly.entity_id
_entity_poly.type
_entity_poly.pdbx_seq_one_letter_code
_entity_poly.pdbx_strand_id
1 'polypeptide(L)'
;MASVTDPSSSRQRTTSDEPPPRRGIVSTILYAPPRLLFALLYRAAAFLQPYASQIIPIFICLLLVPLVISLSLYAGWVVWRSVPSAWQVPIDFQYGDGASPYSQATIAGVASHQPYDISLRLSVPATEANFGLGNFMAALELTTPSNKSIASVRRSAIILPSSSTTLFIFSTPRKLIDLKIPLLDSFSFGTSKAMARVEVGRRDLWKTLGRGEGRELSVYSASLVGGVRHSGIKGLVSRFPLLSAVVASTIFLFVCLLVVTSCILPTVFANDGEYTNTPHELPPPKPDLDPSSGGDEKPPKPRRRSRGARSSMRRVAVKREGFEEDVQLVPSSSGQRTSSPPLRRRRSRVEGGLSDSDV
;
A
#
# COMPACT_ATOMS: atom_id res chain seq x y z
N MET A 1 -26.51 77.85 60.59
CA MET A 1 -25.95 77.90 61.97
C MET A 1 -26.70 76.88 62.81
N ALA A 2 -25.97 76.12 63.63
CA ALA A 2 -26.40 75.05 64.55
C ALA A 2 -26.96 73.78 63.86
N SER A 3 -26.29 72.61 63.83
CA SER A 3 -25.74 71.78 64.93
C SER A 3 -26.87 71.33 65.87
N VAL A 4 -27.04 70.10 66.33
CA VAL A 4 -26.15 68.93 66.46
C VAL A 4 -27.03 67.83 67.10
N THR A 5 -26.58 66.57 66.99
CA THR A 5 -26.96 65.37 67.78
C THR A 5 -28.38 64.81 67.73
N ASP A 6 -28.48 63.59 67.23
CA ASP A 6 -29.45 62.59 67.67
C ASP A 6 -28.69 61.31 68.07
N PRO A 7 -28.82 60.80 69.30
CA PRO A 7 -28.21 59.55 69.70
C PRO A 7 -29.23 58.41 69.83
N SER A 8 -28.76 57.26 69.34
CA SER A 8 -28.81 55.95 69.99
C SER A 8 -30.13 55.20 70.22
N SER A 9 -30.08 53.97 69.70
CA SER A 9 -30.48 52.72 70.36
C SER A 9 -31.94 52.28 70.22
N SER A 10 -32.15 51.27 69.36
CA SER A 10 -32.65 49.99 69.86
C SER A 10 -32.60 48.85 68.82
N ARG A 11 -31.88 47.79 69.22
CA ARG A 11 -32.26 46.37 69.05
C ARG A 11 -32.28 45.78 67.63
N GLN A 12 -31.11 45.33 67.17
CA GLN A 12 -31.04 44.24 66.18
C GLN A 12 -30.95 42.88 66.87
N ARG A 13 -31.86 42.01 66.45
CA ARG A 13 -32.04 40.62 66.84
C ARG A 13 -31.18 39.73 65.93
N THR A 14 -30.37 38.90 66.56
CA THR A 14 -29.85 37.59 66.13
C THR A 14 -30.48 36.97 64.88
N THR A 15 -29.66 36.66 63.87
CA THR A 15 -29.80 35.45 63.03
C THR A 15 -28.46 35.03 62.42
N SER A 16 -28.03 33.81 62.80
CA SER A 16 -27.25 32.82 62.03
C SER A 16 -25.87 33.21 61.49
N ASP A 17 -24.84 32.92 62.29
CA ASP A 17 -23.51 32.56 61.81
C ASP A 17 -23.55 31.18 61.15
N GLU A 18 -23.46 31.14 59.81
CA GLU A 18 -23.12 29.95 59.04
C GLU A 18 -21.65 30.06 58.62
N PRO A 19 -20.76 29.11 59.01
CA PRO A 19 -19.36 29.18 58.63
C PRO A 19 -19.19 28.92 57.12
N PRO A 20 -18.38 29.71 56.40
CA PRO A 20 -18.20 29.52 54.97
C PRO A 20 -17.57 28.15 54.69
N PRO A 21 -18.01 27.45 53.63
CA PRO A 21 -17.49 26.14 53.29
C PRO A 21 -16.01 26.24 52.94
N ARG A 22 -15.20 25.49 53.70
CA ARG A 22 -13.75 25.32 53.58
C ARG A 22 -13.37 24.57 52.29
N ARG A 23 -13.83 25.05 51.13
CA ARG A 23 -13.46 24.58 49.80
C ARG A 23 -12.30 25.42 49.28
N GLY A 24 -11.14 24.77 49.10
CA GLY A 24 -10.30 25.12 47.95
C GLY A 24 -8.81 25.33 48.18
N ILE A 25 -8.24 25.16 49.38
CA ILE A 25 -6.77 25.30 49.54
C ILE A 25 -6.04 24.20 48.74
N VAL A 26 -6.60 23.00 48.68
CA VAL A 26 -6.01 21.86 47.95
C VAL A 26 -6.09 22.05 46.42
N SER A 27 -7.16 22.65 45.90
CA SER A 27 -7.26 22.98 44.46
C SER A 27 -6.30 24.09 44.05
N THR A 28 -6.05 25.08 44.92
CA THR A 28 -5.10 26.17 44.59
C THR A 28 -3.66 25.67 44.51
N ILE A 29 -3.28 24.67 45.32
CA ILE A 29 -1.95 24.06 45.27
C ILE A 29 -1.81 23.14 44.04
N LEU A 30 -2.88 22.43 43.65
CA LEU A 30 -2.85 21.50 42.50
C LEU A 30 -2.80 22.22 41.14
N TYR A 31 -3.41 23.41 41.02
CA TYR A 31 -3.42 24.22 39.78
C TYR A 31 -2.34 25.34 39.76
N ALA A 32 -1.56 25.52 40.83
CA ALA A 32 -0.45 26.46 40.87
C ALA A 32 0.68 26.14 39.86
N PRO A 33 1.18 24.88 39.73
CA PRO A 33 2.24 24.57 38.77
C PRO A 33 1.88 24.85 37.31
N PRO A 34 0.70 24.46 36.78
CA PRO A 34 0.35 24.75 35.39
C PRO A 34 0.14 26.25 35.14
N ARG A 35 -0.33 27.02 36.13
CA ARG A 35 -0.45 28.49 36.02
C ARG A 35 0.90 29.20 35.97
N LEU A 36 1.85 28.78 36.79
CA LEU A 36 3.22 29.29 36.76
C LEU A 36 3.90 28.97 35.43
N LEU A 37 3.70 27.76 34.91
CA LEU A 37 4.24 27.33 33.62
C LEU A 37 3.62 28.14 32.47
N PHE A 38 2.30 28.38 32.49
CA PHE A 38 1.62 29.24 31.53
C PHE A 38 2.09 30.70 31.61
N ALA A 39 2.30 31.22 32.82
CA ALA A 39 2.80 32.59 33.01
C ALA A 39 4.26 32.75 32.55
N LEU A 40 5.09 31.73 32.75
CA LEU A 40 6.45 31.65 32.21
C LEU A 40 6.45 31.58 30.69
N LEU A 41 5.61 30.73 30.11
CA LEU A 41 5.42 30.63 28.66
C LEU A 41 4.92 31.95 28.06
N TYR A 42 3.99 32.63 28.72
CA TYR A 42 3.46 33.92 28.26
C TYR A 42 4.50 35.04 28.32
N ARG A 43 5.31 35.11 29.40
CA ARG A 43 6.43 36.06 29.49
C ARG A 43 7.54 35.75 28.49
N ALA A 44 7.86 34.48 28.27
CA ALA A 44 8.79 34.06 27.24
C ALA A 44 8.27 34.43 25.84
N ALA A 45 6.97 34.22 25.57
CA ALA A 45 6.33 34.60 24.31
C ALA A 45 6.33 36.12 24.09
N ALA A 46 6.12 36.93 25.14
CA ALA A 46 6.19 38.39 25.07
C ALA A 46 7.62 38.90 24.80
N PHE A 47 8.65 38.23 25.34
CA PHE A 47 10.06 38.52 25.02
C PHE A 47 10.44 38.11 23.59
N LEU A 48 9.79 37.09 23.02
CA LEU A 48 9.99 36.65 21.64
C LEU A 48 9.18 37.46 20.62
N GLN A 49 8.18 38.23 21.07
CA GLN A 49 7.27 39.00 20.21
C GLN A 49 7.95 39.93 19.19
N PRO A 50 9.05 40.67 19.51
CA PRO A 50 9.75 41.49 18.51
C PRO A 50 10.57 40.67 17.50
N TYR A 51 10.92 39.43 17.82
CA TYR A 51 11.62 38.50 16.93
C TYR A 51 10.69 37.48 16.29
N ALA A 52 9.39 37.54 16.57
CA ALA A 52 8.42 36.54 16.16
C ALA A 52 8.36 36.39 14.64
N SER A 53 8.45 37.49 13.88
CA SER A 53 8.44 37.46 12.41
C SER A 53 9.63 36.69 11.81
N GLN A 54 10.78 36.66 12.49
CA GLN A 54 11.99 35.94 12.04
C GLN A 54 12.07 34.52 12.63
N ILE A 55 11.58 34.32 13.86
CA ILE A 55 11.62 33.03 14.55
C ILE A 55 10.56 32.07 14.02
N ILE A 56 9.36 32.56 13.65
CA ILE A 56 8.28 31.73 13.09
C ILE A 56 8.73 30.89 11.88
N PRO A 57 9.32 31.46 10.81
CA PRO A 57 9.74 30.66 9.65
C PRO A 57 10.91 29.71 9.97
N ILE A 58 11.85 30.10 10.86
CA ILE A 58 12.94 29.21 11.29
C ILE A 58 12.39 28.03 12.09
N PHE A 59 11.44 28.27 13.00
CA PHE A 59 10.80 27.23 13.79
C PHE A 59 9.94 26.30 12.93
N ILE A 60 9.19 26.85 11.97
CA ILE A 60 8.45 26.06 10.98
C ILE A 60 9.42 25.21 10.17
N CYS A 61 10.54 25.77 9.69
CA CYS A 61 11.55 25.01 8.95
C CYS A 61 12.18 23.90 9.80
N LEU A 62 12.57 24.22 11.05
CA LEU A 62 13.18 23.29 12.00
C LEU A 62 12.26 22.10 12.34
N LEU A 63 10.94 22.32 12.40
CA LEU A 63 9.97 21.27 12.74
C LEU A 63 9.48 20.52 11.51
N LEU A 64 9.28 21.22 10.39
CA LEU A 64 8.70 20.68 9.16
C LEU A 64 9.71 19.86 8.35
N VAL A 65 10.99 20.27 8.29
CA VAL A 65 12.03 19.52 7.56
C VAL A 65 12.23 18.10 8.12
N PRO A 66 12.44 17.87 9.44
CA PRO A 66 12.59 16.52 9.97
C PRO A 66 11.28 15.72 9.86
N LEU A 67 10.12 16.37 10.01
CA LEU A 67 8.82 15.73 9.78
C LEU A 67 8.72 15.19 8.34
N VAL A 68 9.05 16.02 7.35
CA VAL A 68 9.03 15.64 5.93
C VAL A 68 10.03 14.51 5.65
N ILE A 69 11.24 14.57 6.18
CA ILE A 69 12.24 13.49 6.03
C ILE A 69 11.72 12.18 6.65
N SER A 70 11.16 12.23 7.86
CA SER A 70 10.63 11.04 8.53
C SER A 70 9.46 10.41 7.77
N LEU A 71 8.53 11.22 7.24
CA LEU A 71 7.42 10.73 6.42
C LEU A 71 7.92 10.12 5.11
N SER A 72 8.96 10.68 4.51
CA SER A 72 9.61 10.14 3.31
C SER A 72 10.23 8.76 3.57
N LEU A 73 10.99 8.63 4.67
CA LEU A 73 11.59 7.35 5.07
C LEU A 73 10.51 6.30 5.38
N TYR A 74 9.44 6.71 6.05
CA TYR A 74 8.30 5.85 6.34
C TYR A 74 7.61 5.37 5.06
N ALA A 75 7.36 6.26 4.09
CA ALA A 75 6.79 5.90 2.79
C ALA A 75 7.67 4.90 2.04
N GLY A 76 8.99 5.13 2.00
CA GLY A 76 9.95 4.18 1.41
C GLY A 76 9.94 2.82 2.11
N TRP A 77 9.89 2.81 3.44
CA TRP A 77 9.80 1.58 4.24
C TRP A 77 8.51 0.80 3.99
N VAL A 78 7.35 1.49 3.89
CA VAL A 78 6.06 0.87 3.55
C VAL A 78 6.10 0.22 2.17
N VAL A 79 6.67 0.90 1.17
CA VAL A 79 6.82 0.34 -0.19
C VAL A 79 7.68 -0.91 -0.15
N TRP A 80 8.83 -0.88 0.54
CA TRP A 80 9.70 -2.04 0.68
C TRP A 80 9.00 -3.22 1.36
N ARG A 81 8.26 -2.96 2.44
CA ARG A 81 7.49 -3.99 3.16
C ARG A 81 6.36 -4.59 2.32
N SER A 82 5.80 -3.81 1.39
CA SER A 82 4.68 -4.22 0.53
C SER A 82 5.08 -5.15 -0.62
N VAL A 83 6.37 -5.32 -0.88
CA VAL A 83 6.86 -6.20 -1.95
C VAL A 83 6.58 -7.66 -1.59
N PRO A 84 5.80 -8.40 -2.40
CA PRO A 84 5.53 -9.81 -2.10
C PRO A 84 6.82 -10.62 -2.16
N SER A 85 7.04 -11.47 -1.15
CA SER A 85 8.19 -12.36 -1.10
C SER A 85 7.89 -13.70 -1.77
N ALA A 86 8.87 -14.22 -2.51
CA ALA A 86 8.88 -15.62 -2.92
C ALA A 86 9.00 -16.52 -1.69
N TRP A 87 8.49 -17.74 -1.79
CA TRP A 87 8.56 -18.72 -0.70
C TRP A 87 9.14 -20.03 -1.22
N GLN A 88 9.79 -20.76 -0.30
CA GLN A 88 10.36 -22.07 -0.55
C GLN A 88 10.07 -22.95 0.67
N VAL A 89 9.48 -24.11 0.43
CA VAL A 89 9.14 -25.07 1.48
C VAL A 89 9.86 -26.39 1.16
N PRO A 90 10.70 -26.91 2.06
CA PRO A 90 11.32 -28.23 1.88
C PRO A 90 10.24 -29.32 1.97
N ILE A 91 10.43 -30.39 1.20
CA ILE A 91 9.49 -31.50 1.10
C ILE A 91 10.27 -32.81 1.24
N ASP A 92 9.86 -33.65 2.17
CA ASP A 92 10.45 -34.97 2.41
C ASP A 92 9.50 -36.04 1.89
N PHE A 93 9.95 -36.83 0.92
CA PHE A 93 9.13 -37.89 0.31
C PHE A 93 9.10 -39.14 1.19
N GLN A 94 7.91 -39.72 1.30
CA GLN A 94 7.67 -41.00 1.95
C GLN A 94 7.74 -42.12 0.90
N TYR A 95 8.42 -43.21 1.24
CA TYR A 95 8.67 -44.39 0.40
C TYR A 95 8.18 -45.65 1.12
N GLY A 96 7.90 -46.72 0.37
CA GLY A 96 7.64 -48.06 0.94
C GLY A 96 6.16 -48.48 1.03
N ASP A 97 5.21 -47.57 0.80
CA ASP A 97 3.77 -47.89 0.87
C ASP A 97 3.23 -48.60 -0.39
N GLY A 98 4.12 -48.98 -1.32
CA GLY A 98 3.72 -49.56 -2.60
C GLY A 98 2.90 -48.59 -3.47
N ALA A 99 3.02 -47.28 -3.26
CA ALA A 99 2.50 -46.22 -4.10
C ALA A 99 3.65 -45.32 -4.60
N SER A 100 3.38 -44.42 -5.55
CA SER A 100 4.38 -43.43 -5.96
C SER A 100 4.79 -42.57 -4.75
N PRO A 101 6.07 -42.23 -4.59
CA PRO A 101 6.56 -41.38 -3.50
C PRO A 101 5.72 -40.11 -3.36
N TYR A 102 5.23 -39.87 -2.15
CA TYR A 102 4.36 -38.73 -1.85
C TYR A 102 4.84 -37.97 -0.62
N SER A 103 4.43 -36.73 -0.52
CA SER A 103 4.71 -35.87 0.62
C SER A 103 3.61 -34.85 0.81
N GLN A 104 3.50 -34.34 2.03
CA GLN A 104 2.58 -33.28 2.40
C GLN A 104 3.34 -32.19 3.13
N ALA A 105 3.14 -30.94 2.70
CA ALA A 105 3.79 -29.78 3.29
C ALA A 105 2.79 -28.64 3.47
N THR A 106 2.93 -27.90 4.56
CA THR A 106 2.10 -26.71 4.81
C THR A 106 2.80 -25.48 4.27
N ILE A 107 2.13 -24.76 3.39
CA ILE A 107 2.56 -23.46 2.87
C ILE A 107 1.86 -22.37 3.68
N ALA A 108 2.63 -21.56 4.41
CA ALA A 108 2.12 -20.49 5.27
C ALA A 108 2.65 -19.13 4.83
N GLY A 109 1.89 -18.07 5.14
CA GLY A 109 2.32 -16.69 4.88
C GLY A 109 2.23 -16.28 3.41
N VAL A 110 1.38 -16.95 2.63
CA VAL A 110 1.19 -16.64 1.21
C VAL A 110 0.15 -15.52 1.07
N ALA A 111 0.37 -14.60 0.12
CA ALA A 111 -0.63 -13.58 -0.16
C ALA A 111 -1.78 -14.18 -0.98
N SER A 112 -3.02 -14.06 -0.47
CA SER A 112 -4.22 -14.67 -1.07
C SER A 112 -4.48 -14.24 -2.52
N HIS A 113 -4.27 -12.97 -2.82
CA HIS A 113 -4.56 -12.37 -4.14
C HIS A 113 -3.34 -12.27 -5.07
N GLN A 114 -2.16 -12.69 -4.61
CA GLN A 114 -0.95 -12.60 -5.41
C GLN A 114 -0.84 -13.83 -6.31
N PRO A 115 -0.61 -13.66 -7.63
CA PRO A 115 -0.28 -14.78 -8.51
C PRO A 115 1.15 -15.27 -8.27
N TYR A 116 1.30 -16.59 -8.17
CA TYR A 116 2.56 -17.31 -8.01
C TYR A 116 2.76 -18.32 -9.14
N ASP A 117 3.99 -18.45 -9.59
CA ASP A 117 4.45 -19.55 -10.42
C ASP A 117 5.04 -20.62 -9.50
N ILE A 118 4.34 -21.75 -9.39
CA ILE A 118 4.68 -22.84 -8.48
C ILE A 118 5.50 -23.87 -9.24
N SER A 119 6.71 -24.14 -8.76
CA SER A 119 7.62 -25.13 -9.33
C SER A 119 8.14 -26.08 -8.27
N LEU A 120 8.28 -27.35 -8.63
CA LEU A 120 8.92 -28.36 -7.80
C LEU A 120 10.39 -28.44 -8.19
N ARG A 121 11.28 -28.17 -7.23
CA ARG A 121 12.71 -28.39 -7.35
C ARG A 121 13.05 -29.73 -6.72
N LEU A 122 13.61 -30.63 -7.52
CA LEU A 122 14.07 -31.94 -7.08
C LEU A 122 15.57 -32.00 -7.28
N SER A 123 16.30 -32.48 -6.27
CA SER A 123 17.69 -32.89 -6.42
C SER A 123 17.73 -34.40 -6.34
N VAL A 124 18.18 -35.02 -7.42
CA VAL A 124 18.06 -36.46 -7.67
C VAL A 124 19.44 -37.06 -7.87
N PRO A 125 19.81 -38.16 -7.18
CA PRO A 125 21.09 -38.81 -7.42
C PRO A 125 21.14 -39.41 -8.83
N ALA A 126 22.31 -39.28 -9.47
CA ALA A 126 22.59 -39.79 -10.81
C ALA A 126 22.81 -41.32 -10.80
N THR A 127 21.79 -42.08 -10.42
CA THR A 127 21.80 -43.55 -10.40
C THR A 127 21.15 -44.12 -11.65
N GLU A 128 21.60 -45.30 -12.11
CA GLU A 128 21.02 -46.01 -13.25
C GLU A 128 19.50 -46.25 -13.09
N ALA A 129 19.03 -46.57 -11.88
CA ALA A 129 17.61 -46.70 -11.55
C ALA A 129 16.79 -45.44 -11.91
N ASN A 130 17.27 -44.25 -11.52
CA ASN A 130 16.63 -42.97 -11.81
C ASN A 130 16.65 -42.61 -13.30
N PHE A 131 17.68 -43.01 -14.04
CA PHE A 131 17.72 -42.87 -15.50
C PHE A 131 16.79 -43.86 -16.20
N GLY A 132 16.74 -45.10 -15.72
CA GLY A 132 15.87 -46.17 -16.22
C GLY A 132 14.38 -45.92 -15.99
N LEU A 133 14.02 -45.08 -15.02
CA LEU A 133 12.64 -44.65 -14.80
C LEU A 133 12.05 -43.95 -16.04
N GLY A 134 12.88 -43.23 -16.79
CA GLY A 134 12.50 -42.47 -17.98
C GLY A 134 11.53 -41.32 -17.65
N ASN A 135 10.41 -41.28 -18.38
CA ASN A 135 9.35 -40.30 -18.12
C ASN A 135 8.61 -40.65 -16.83
N PHE A 136 8.51 -39.68 -15.92
CA PHE A 136 7.71 -39.78 -14.71
C PHE A 136 6.76 -38.58 -14.59
N MET A 137 5.78 -38.69 -13.71
CA MET A 137 4.82 -37.63 -13.45
C MET A 137 5.13 -36.99 -12.09
N ALA A 138 5.05 -35.67 -12.02
CA ALA A 138 4.96 -34.90 -10.80
C ALA A 138 3.52 -34.37 -10.68
N ALA A 139 2.84 -34.73 -9.60
CA ALA A 139 1.50 -34.25 -9.27
C ALA A 139 1.58 -33.32 -8.06
N LEU A 140 0.84 -32.22 -8.11
CA LEU A 140 0.62 -31.32 -7.00
C LEU A 140 -0.88 -31.16 -6.79
N GLU A 141 -1.29 -31.35 -5.55
CA GLU A 141 -2.63 -31.06 -5.08
C GLU A 141 -2.55 -30.05 -3.95
N LEU A 142 -3.20 -28.90 -4.15
CA LEU A 142 -3.30 -27.83 -3.17
C LEU A 142 -4.67 -27.89 -2.51
N THR A 143 -4.68 -27.95 -1.19
CA THR A 143 -5.89 -28.01 -0.36
C THR A 143 -5.90 -26.89 0.66
N THR A 144 -7.08 -26.38 1.02
CA THR A 144 -7.22 -25.46 2.14
C THR A 144 -7.07 -26.22 3.47
N PRO A 145 -6.85 -25.51 4.60
CA PRO A 145 -6.93 -26.12 5.92
C PRO A 145 -8.31 -26.74 6.25
N SER A 146 -9.35 -26.36 5.50
CA SER A 146 -10.69 -26.95 5.55
C SER A 146 -10.86 -28.15 4.61
N ASN A 147 -9.77 -28.75 4.14
CA ASN A 147 -9.75 -29.89 3.20
C ASN A 147 -10.48 -29.64 1.87
N LYS A 148 -10.61 -28.37 1.43
CA LYS A 148 -11.15 -28.03 0.12
C LYS A 148 -10.03 -28.00 -0.91
N SER A 149 -10.15 -28.80 -1.97
CA SER A 149 -9.19 -28.77 -3.08
C SER A 149 -9.28 -27.42 -3.80
N ILE A 150 -8.14 -26.73 -3.90
CA ILE A 150 -8.00 -25.44 -4.57
C ILE A 150 -7.53 -25.67 -6.01
N ALA A 151 -6.53 -26.55 -6.19
CA ALA A 151 -6.02 -26.91 -7.50
C ALA A 151 -5.36 -28.28 -7.47
N SER A 152 -5.45 -29.00 -8.58
CA SER A 152 -4.74 -30.25 -8.81
C SER A 152 -4.12 -30.22 -10.21
N VAL A 153 -2.81 -30.40 -10.30
CA VAL A 153 -2.07 -30.37 -11.57
C VAL A 153 -1.06 -31.50 -11.61
N ARG A 154 -0.80 -32.01 -12.82
CA ARG A 154 0.11 -33.11 -13.08
C ARG A 154 0.97 -32.77 -14.29
N ARG A 155 2.29 -32.94 -14.19
CA ARG A 155 3.26 -32.60 -15.23
C ARG A 155 4.24 -33.74 -15.44
N SER A 156 4.55 -34.04 -16.68
CA SER A 156 5.58 -35.02 -17.03
C SER A 156 6.97 -34.39 -16.90
N ALA A 157 7.92 -35.16 -16.40
CA ALA A 157 9.33 -34.82 -16.35
C ALA A 157 10.17 -36.05 -16.70
N ILE A 158 11.40 -35.81 -17.13
CA ILE A 158 12.36 -36.85 -17.49
C ILE A 158 13.72 -36.50 -16.91
N ILE A 159 14.45 -37.52 -16.48
CA ILE A 159 15.83 -37.39 -16.02
C ILE A 159 16.72 -37.80 -17.17
N LEU A 160 17.55 -36.87 -17.62
CA LEU A 160 18.50 -37.13 -18.68
C LEU A 160 19.91 -37.23 -18.08
N PRO A 161 20.71 -38.21 -18.48
CA PRO A 161 22.12 -38.24 -18.11
C PRO A 161 22.81 -37.00 -18.68
N SER A 162 23.66 -36.37 -17.87
CA SER A 162 24.45 -35.22 -18.32
C SER A 162 25.49 -35.69 -19.34
N SER A 163 25.21 -35.52 -20.63
CA SER A 163 26.14 -35.81 -21.72
C SER A 163 27.23 -34.73 -21.80
N SER A 164 28.16 -34.71 -20.85
CA SER A 164 29.34 -33.85 -20.93
C SER A 164 30.40 -34.52 -21.82
N THR A 165 30.25 -34.43 -23.14
CA THR A 165 31.21 -34.95 -24.13
C THR A 165 32.43 -34.03 -24.31
N THR A 166 32.50 -32.89 -23.62
CA THR A 166 33.58 -31.92 -23.79
C THR A 166 34.54 -31.92 -22.59
N LEU A 167 35.74 -32.49 -22.81
CA LEU A 167 36.98 -32.34 -22.04
C LEU A 167 37.01 -33.01 -20.64
N PHE A 168 37.06 -34.34 -20.67
CA PHE A 168 37.28 -35.28 -19.56
C PHE A 168 38.72 -35.25 -18.97
N ILE A 169 39.17 -34.11 -18.42
CA ILE A 169 40.42 -34.10 -17.63
C ILE A 169 40.21 -33.56 -16.21
N PHE A 170 39.18 -32.75 -15.96
CA PHE A 170 38.96 -32.15 -14.63
C PHE A 170 37.50 -32.14 -14.12
N SER A 171 36.55 -32.75 -14.83
CA SER A 171 35.16 -32.77 -14.37
C SER A 171 34.92 -33.92 -13.40
N THR A 172 34.69 -33.62 -12.13
CA THR A 172 34.10 -34.58 -11.19
C THR A 172 32.71 -35.01 -11.69
N PRO A 173 32.36 -36.31 -11.62
CA PRO A 173 31.04 -36.77 -12.02
C PRO A 173 29.99 -36.10 -11.14
N ARG A 174 28.99 -35.45 -11.76
CA ARG A 174 27.88 -34.84 -11.03
C ARG A 174 27.07 -35.95 -10.37
N LYS A 175 27.19 -36.06 -9.05
CA LYS A 175 26.46 -37.07 -8.26
C LYS A 175 24.97 -36.74 -8.12
N LEU A 176 24.60 -35.45 -8.19
CA LEU A 176 23.23 -34.95 -8.06
C LEU A 176 22.81 -34.18 -9.33
N ILE A 177 21.57 -34.35 -9.72
CA ILE A 177 20.91 -33.70 -10.86
C ILE A 177 19.77 -32.85 -10.31
N ASP A 178 19.81 -31.55 -10.58
CA ASP A 178 18.76 -30.63 -10.18
C ASP A 178 17.72 -30.50 -11.31
N LEU A 179 16.48 -30.84 -10.98
CA LEU A 179 15.34 -30.78 -11.87
C LEU A 179 14.37 -29.70 -11.36
N LYS A 180 13.94 -28.81 -12.27
CA LYS A 180 12.92 -27.81 -12.01
C LYS A 180 11.69 -28.10 -12.85
N ILE A 181 10.61 -28.52 -12.20
CA ILE A 181 9.35 -28.89 -12.86
C ILE A 181 8.32 -27.77 -12.62
N PRO A 182 7.92 -27.01 -13.64
CA PRO A 182 6.88 -25.99 -13.50
C PRO A 182 5.52 -26.68 -13.37
N LEU A 183 4.85 -26.51 -12.23
CA LEU A 183 3.58 -27.17 -11.93
C LEU A 183 2.41 -26.27 -12.31
N LEU A 184 2.31 -25.09 -11.68
CA LEU A 184 1.27 -24.10 -11.94
C LEU A 184 1.90 -22.76 -12.33
N ASP A 185 1.25 -22.08 -13.27
CA ASP A 185 1.62 -20.75 -13.71
C ASP A 185 0.55 -19.74 -13.26
N SER A 186 0.97 -18.59 -12.74
CA SER A 186 0.09 -17.47 -12.35
C SER A 186 -1.07 -17.83 -11.41
N PHE A 187 -0.86 -18.76 -10.48
CA PHE A 187 -1.89 -19.24 -9.58
C PHE A 187 -2.00 -18.39 -8.30
N SER A 188 -3.21 -18.02 -7.92
CA SER A 188 -3.50 -17.34 -6.64
C SER A 188 -4.20 -18.31 -5.68
N PHE A 189 -3.76 -18.32 -4.42
CA PHE A 189 -4.24 -19.29 -3.43
C PHE A 189 -5.65 -18.98 -2.92
N GLY A 190 -6.06 -17.71 -2.90
CA GLY A 190 -7.31 -17.27 -2.26
C GLY A 190 -7.29 -17.37 -0.73
N THR A 191 -6.31 -18.04 -0.13
CA THR A 191 -6.12 -18.20 1.31
C THR A 191 -4.67 -17.87 1.70
N SER A 192 -4.43 -17.57 2.98
CA SER A 192 -3.07 -17.30 3.50
C SER A 192 -2.29 -18.55 3.90
N LYS A 193 -3.00 -19.68 4.04
CA LYS A 193 -2.46 -21.00 4.36
C LYS A 193 -3.04 -22.02 3.38
N ALA A 194 -2.18 -22.90 2.86
CA ALA A 194 -2.56 -24.00 2.00
C ALA A 194 -1.70 -25.23 2.32
N MET A 195 -2.27 -26.42 2.16
CA MET A 195 -1.57 -27.68 2.29
C MET A 195 -1.29 -28.23 0.89
N ALA A 196 -0.03 -28.51 0.61
CA ALA A 196 0.43 -29.06 -0.65
C ALA A 196 0.73 -30.55 -0.49
N ARG A 197 0.03 -31.38 -1.25
CA ARG A 197 0.36 -32.78 -1.43
C ARG A 197 1.08 -32.93 -2.76
N VAL A 198 2.32 -33.40 -2.71
CA VAL A 198 3.17 -33.62 -3.88
C VAL A 198 3.40 -35.10 -4.05
N GLU A 199 3.24 -35.60 -5.26
CA GLU A 199 3.56 -36.99 -5.60
C GLU A 199 4.46 -37.02 -6.82
N VAL A 200 5.49 -37.87 -6.78
CA VAL A 200 6.45 -37.98 -7.87
C VAL A 200 6.69 -39.44 -8.20
N GLY A 201 6.60 -39.79 -9.48
CA GLY A 201 6.87 -41.12 -9.96
C GLY A 201 5.90 -41.54 -11.05
N ARG A 202 5.91 -42.83 -11.38
CA ARG A 202 4.92 -43.40 -12.31
C ARG A 202 3.80 -44.05 -11.49
N ARG A 203 2.55 -43.85 -11.95
CA ARG A 203 1.35 -44.49 -11.38
C ARG A 203 0.87 -45.67 -12.22
N ASP A 204 1.61 -46.04 -13.26
CA ASP A 204 1.21 -47.17 -14.08
C ASP A 204 1.49 -48.49 -13.34
N LEU A 205 0.68 -49.49 -13.66
CA LEU A 205 0.82 -50.85 -13.16
C LEU A 205 2.02 -51.58 -13.79
N TRP A 206 2.88 -50.87 -14.52
CA TRP A 206 4.06 -51.43 -15.13
C TRP A 206 5.06 -51.74 -14.01
N LYS A 207 5.03 -53.00 -13.57
CA LYS A 207 6.04 -53.55 -12.68
C LYS A 207 7.36 -53.52 -13.45
N THR A 208 8.19 -52.52 -13.14
CA THR A 208 9.65 -52.59 -13.11
C THR A 208 10.29 -53.05 -14.43
N LEU A 209 10.86 -52.11 -15.18
CA LEU A 209 11.97 -52.45 -16.07
C LEU A 209 13.11 -52.97 -15.18
N GLY A 210 13.28 -54.29 -15.05
CA GLY A 210 14.38 -54.92 -14.30
C GLY A 210 14.05 -55.36 -12.86
N ARG A 211 15.07 -55.37 -11.98
CA ARG A 211 15.09 -55.96 -10.61
C ARG A 211 14.21 -55.26 -9.55
N GLY A 212 13.30 -54.37 -9.93
CA GLY A 212 12.53 -53.55 -8.98
C GLY A 212 12.76 -52.04 -9.08
N GLU A 213 13.79 -51.62 -9.82
CA GLU A 213 14.40 -50.29 -9.72
C GLU A 213 13.69 -49.18 -10.55
N GLY A 214 12.68 -49.52 -11.35
CA GLY A 214 12.04 -48.58 -12.30
C GLY A 214 10.66 -48.07 -11.89
N ARG A 215 10.25 -48.22 -10.62
CA ARG A 215 8.90 -47.83 -10.18
C ARG A 215 8.87 -46.48 -9.46
N GLU A 216 9.88 -46.22 -8.64
CA GLU A 216 9.92 -45.10 -7.72
C GLU A 216 11.11 -44.21 -8.06
N LEU A 217 10.93 -42.90 -7.97
CA LEU A 217 12.01 -41.95 -8.17
C LEU A 217 12.76 -41.80 -6.84
N SER A 218 14.05 -42.14 -6.81
CA SER A 218 14.88 -41.86 -5.64
C SER A 218 15.22 -40.37 -5.62
N VAL A 219 14.76 -39.62 -4.62
CA VAL A 219 15.01 -38.18 -4.46
C VAL A 219 15.94 -37.93 -3.27
N TYR A 220 16.99 -37.14 -3.45
CA TYR A 220 17.89 -36.73 -2.36
C TYR A 220 17.29 -35.56 -1.56
N SER A 221 16.82 -34.52 -2.25
CA SER A 221 16.14 -33.40 -1.62
C SER A 221 15.07 -32.83 -2.54
N ALA A 222 14.00 -32.30 -1.95
CA ALA A 222 12.96 -31.63 -2.71
C ALA A 222 12.52 -30.36 -2.01
N SER A 223 12.13 -29.37 -2.82
CA SER A 223 11.50 -28.16 -2.32
C SER A 223 10.46 -27.66 -3.30
N LEU A 224 9.35 -27.19 -2.75
CA LEU A 224 8.33 -26.48 -3.51
C LEU A 224 8.64 -24.99 -3.45
N VAL A 225 8.72 -24.37 -4.61
CA VAL A 225 9.08 -22.96 -4.75
C VAL A 225 7.92 -22.23 -5.42
N GLY A 226 7.38 -21.23 -4.73
CA GLY A 226 6.44 -20.27 -5.29
C GLY A 226 7.16 -18.98 -5.64
N GLY A 227 7.47 -18.82 -6.92
CA GLY A 227 7.98 -17.54 -7.45
C GLY A 227 6.85 -16.54 -7.58
N VAL A 228 7.02 -15.32 -7.07
CA VAL A 228 6.03 -14.27 -7.27
C VAL A 228 6.05 -13.86 -8.73
N ARG A 229 4.91 -13.98 -9.42
CA ARG A 229 4.77 -13.42 -10.76
C ARG A 229 4.35 -11.97 -10.61
N HIS A 230 5.32 -11.07 -10.68
CA HIS A 230 5.00 -9.66 -10.62
C HIS A 230 4.51 -9.18 -11.99
N SER A 231 3.30 -8.64 -12.03
CA SER A 231 2.76 -7.96 -13.21
C SER A 231 2.70 -6.45 -12.98
N GLY A 232 2.94 -5.67 -14.05
CA GLY A 232 2.83 -4.22 -14.06
C GLY A 232 3.84 -3.50 -13.15
N ILE A 233 3.41 -2.35 -12.59
CA ILE A 233 4.25 -1.44 -11.78
C ILE A 233 4.81 -2.17 -10.55
N LYS A 234 4.06 -3.10 -9.97
CA LYS A 234 4.51 -3.91 -8.82
C LYS A 234 5.73 -4.76 -9.14
N GLY A 235 5.89 -5.19 -10.39
CA GLY A 235 7.09 -5.93 -10.83
C GLY A 235 8.30 -5.06 -11.07
N LEU A 236 8.10 -3.81 -11.47
CA LEU A 236 9.20 -2.85 -11.56
C LEU A 236 9.72 -2.52 -10.16
N VAL A 237 8.81 -2.28 -9.22
CA VAL A 237 9.12 -2.02 -7.80
C VAL A 237 9.84 -3.20 -7.15
N SER A 238 9.37 -4.44 -7.40
CA SER A 238 10.02 -5.62 -6.80
C SER A 238 11.38 -5.94 -7.40
N ARG A 239 11.59 -5.68 -8.70
CA ARG A 239 12.87 -5.90 -9.36
C ARG A 239 13.92 -4.88 -8.94
N PHE A 240 13.51 -3.63 -8.67
CA PHE A 240 14.39 -2.54 -8.27
C PHE A 240 13.88 -1.83 -7.01
N PRO A 241 13.97 -2.47 -5.83
CA PRO A 241 13.41 -1.94 -4.59
C PRO A 241 14.09 -0.63 -4.16
N LEU A 242 15.41 -0.52 -4.35
CA LEU A 242 16.14 0.71 -4.02
C LEU A 242 15.77 1.87 -4.93
N LEU A 243 15.71 1.62 -6.25
CA LEU A 243 15.41 2.67 -7.22
C LEU A 243 13.98 3.18 -7.06
N SER A 244 13.02 2.27 -6.84
CA SER A 244 11.63 2.66 -6.58
C SER A 244 11.47 3.43 -5.26
N ALA A 245 12.18 3.03 -4.19
CA ALA A 245 12.19 3.77 -2.93
C ALA A 245 12.80 5.17 -3.05
N VAL A 246 13.90 5.31 -3.81
CA VAL A 246 14.53 6.61 -4.09
C VAL A 246 13.57 7.50 -4.89
N VAL A 247 13.01 7.00 -6.00
CA VAL A 247 12.07 7.78 -6.84
C VAL A 247 10.84 8.20 -6.03
N ALA A 248 10.24 7.31 -5.24
CA ALA A 248 9.10 7.65 -4.39
C ALA A 248 9.46 8.71 -3.34
N SER A 249 10.64 8.59 -2.72
CA SER A 249 11.14 9.59 -1.76
C SER A 249 11.39 10.94 -2.42
N THR A 250 11.99 10.98 -3.61
CA THR A 250 12.22 12.22 -4.36
C THR A 250 10.91 12.91 -4.74
N ILE A 251 9.93 12.18 -5.25
CA ILE A 251 8.60 12.71 -5.58
C ILE A 251 7.92 13.24 -4.32
N PHE A 252 7.96 12.48 -3.22
CA PHE A 252 7.36 12.87 -1.96
C PHE A 252 8.01 14.14 -1.38
N LEU A 253 9.36 14.22 -1.36
CA LEU A 253 10.09 15.40 -0.94
C LEU A 253 9.77 16.61 -1.82
N PHE A 254 9.68 16.43 -3.13
CA PHE A 254 9.32 17.50 -4.06
C PHE A 254 7.92 18.06 -3.78
N VAL A 255 6.92 17.19 -3.60
CA VAL A 255 5.55 17.61 -3.24
C VAL A 255 5.53 18.32 -1.88
N CYS A 256 6.27 17.80 -0.90
CA CYS A 256 6.37 18.44 0.41
C CYS A 256 7.02 19.82 0.32
N LEU A 257 8.13 19.94 -0.43
CA LEU A 257 8.80 21.22 -0.66
C LEU A 257 7.89 22.23 -1.35
N LEU A 258 7.05 21.80 -2.30
CA LEU A 258 6.06 22.69 -2.93
C LEU A 258 5.01 23.18 -1.92
N VAL A 259 4.52 22.30 -1.04
CA VAL A 259 3.59 22.69 0.02
C VAL A 259 4.25 23.65 1.00
N VAL A 260 5.46 23.35 1.46
CA VAL A 260 6.25 24.23 2.34
C VAL A 260 6.46 25.59 1.69
N THR A 261 6.90 25.62 0.43
CA THR A 261 7.13 26.84 -0.33
C THR A 261 5.84 27.63 -0.46
N SER A 262 4.71 26.98 -0.77
CA SER A 262 3.40 27.63 -0.84
C SER A 262 2.93 28.21 0.49
N CYS A 263 3.32 27.62 1.63
CA CYS A 263 3.00 28.14 2.94
C CYS A 263 3.90 29.31 3.35
N ILE A 264 5.16 29.33 2.91
CA ILE A 264 6.14 30.36 3.27
C ILE A 264 6.05 31.57 2.33
N LEU A 265 5.75 31.38 1.05
CA LEU A 265 5.68 32.44 0.03
C LEU A 265 4.85 33.66 0.48
N PRO A 266 3.62 33.49 1.02
CA PRO A 266 2.81 34.63 1.46
C PRO A 266 3.42 35.38 2.64
N THR A 267 4.14 34.69 3.53
CA THR A 267 4.77 35.31 4.70
C THR A 267 5.96 36.19 4.34
N VAL A 268 6.70 35.84 3.29
CA VAL A 268 7.85 36.61 2.81
C VAL A 268 7.39 37.86 2.05
N PHE A 269 6.41 37.73 1.15
CA PHE A 269 5.93 38.86 0.33
C PHE A 269 4.97 39.81 1.06
N ALA A 270 4.35 39.41 2.17
CA ALA A 270 3.49 40.30 2.95
C ALA A 270 4.26 41.43 3.66
N ASN A 271 5.58 41.30 3.84
CA ASN A 271 6.38 42.23 4.62
C ASN A 271 6.85 43.49 3.84
N ASP A 272 6.71 43.50 2.51
CA ASP A 272 7.16 44.62 1.66
C ASP A 272 6.08 45.72 1.48
N GLY A 273 4.87 45.52 2.01
CA GLY A 273 3.72 46.42 1.80
C GLY A 273 3.58 47.59 2.79
N GLU A 274 4.40 47.67 3.85
CA GLU A 274 4.18 48.58 4.99
C GLU A 274 5.26 49.67 5.10
N TYR A 275 5.64 50.32 3.98
CA TYR A 275 6.58 51.47 3.98
C TYR A 275 6.22 52.60 3.01
N THR A 276 4.95 52.78 2.67
CA THR A 276 4.52 53.96 1.90
C THR A 276 3.13 54.39 2.33
N ASN A 277 3.02 55.08 3.46
CA ASN A 277 1.94 56.04 3.77
C ASN A 277 2.26 56.78 5.08
N THR A 278 3.36 57.52 5.12
CA THR A 278 3.47 58.70 6.01
C THR A 278 3.04 59.91 5.19
N PRO A 279 1.85 60.49 5.41
CA PRO A 279 1.50 61.76 4.81
C PRO A 279 2.43 62.83 5.36
N HIS A 280 3.12 63.54 4.47
CA HIS A 280 3.88 64.74 4.79
C HIS A 280 3.02 65.72 5.60
N GLU A 281 3.43 65.95 6.84
CA GLU A 281 2.94 67.03 7.69
C GLU A 281 3.49 68.36 7.14
N LEU A 282 2.62 69.17 6.53
CA LEU A 282 2.89 70.54 6.11
C LEU A 282 2.90 71.48 7.34
N PRO A 283 3.85 72.42 7.47
CA PRO A 283 3.88 73.35 8.60
C PRO A 283 2.85 74.48 8.41
N PRO A 284 2.34 75.11 9.49
CA PRO A 284 1.30 76.13 9.42
C PRO A 284 1.90 77.54 9.20
N PRO A 285 1.29 78.40 8.37
CA PRO A 285 1.52 79.84 8.42
C PRO A 285 0.38 80.56 9.17
N LYS A 286 0.80 81.55 9.97
CA LYS A 286 0.04 82.41 10.90
C LYS A 286 -0.86 83.46 10.20
N PRO A 287 -1.76 84.13 10.95
CA PRO A 287 -2.91 84.86 10.41
C PRO A 287 -2.74 86.40 10.33
N ASP A 288 -3.68 86.99 9.58
CA ASP A 288 -4.26 88.35 9.56
C ASP A 288 -3.49 89.54 8.95
N LEU A 289 -4.06 90.13 7.89
CA LEU A 289 -4.56 91.53 7.82
C LEU A 289 -5.17 91.87 6.43
N ASP A 290 -6.48 92.17 6.43
CA ASP A 290 -7.36 92.74 5.39
C ASP A 290 -7.12 94.27 5.17
N PRO A 291 -7.87 95.01 4.32
CA PRO A 291 -8.58 94.70 3.05
C PRO A 291 -8.37 95.79 1.95
N SER A 292 -8.88 95.60 0.72
CA SER A 292 -9.62 96.64 -0.06
C SER A 292 -9.75 96.32 -1.56
N SER A 293 -11.01 96.38 -2.03
CA SER A 293 -11.50 96.78 -3.37
C SER A 293 -11.16 95.88 -4.56
N GLY A 294 -12.06 95.40 -5.41
CA GLY A 294 -13.46 95.76 -5.70
C GLY A 294 -13.72 95.45 -7.18
N GLY A 295 -14.94 95.02 -7.52
CA GLY A 295 -15.44 94.82 -8.91
C GLY A 295 -15.45 93.36 -9.35
N ASP A 296 -16.54 92.63 -9.19
CA ASP A 296 -17.72 92.55 -10.10
C ASP A 296 -17.45 91.72 -11.37
N GLU A 297 -17.93 90.47 -11.41
CA GLU A 297 -19.05 90.05 -12.28
C GLU A 297 -19.32 88.52 -12.19
N LYS A 298 -20.60 88.19 -12.33
CA LYS A 298 -21.28 86.87 -12.19
C LYS A 298 -21.78 86.44 -13.62
N PRO A 299 -22.49 85.31 -13.83
CA PRO A 299 -22.20 83.85 -13.80
C PRO A 299 -22.57 83.22 -15.20
N PRO A 300 -23.11 81.97 -15.42
CA PRO A 300 -23.07 80.65 -14.75
C PRO A 300 -22.77 79.40 -15.66
N LYS A 301 -22.25 78.28 -15.06
CA LYS A 301 -22.49 76.81 -15.36
C LYS A 301 -22.18 76.26 -16.80
N PRO A 302 -22.23 74.93 -17.13
CA PRO A 302 -22.47 73.68 -16.36
C PRO A 302 -21.48 72.49 -16.60
N ARG A 303 -21.63 71.47 -15.74
CA ARG A 303 -21.42 70.00 -15.92
C ARG A 303 -20.85 69.48 -17.25
N ARG A 304 -19.86 68.57 -17.16
CA ARG A 304 -19.77 67.42 -18.09
C ARG A 304 -19.50 66.09 -17.35
N ARG A 305 -20.52 65.24 -17.36
CA ARG A 305 -20.45 63.79 -17.14
C ARG A 305 -20.01 63.13 -18.46
N SER A 306 -19.16 62.12 -18.37
CA SER A 306 -19.15 60.95 -19.28
C SER A 306 -18.86 59.73 -18.40
N ARG A 307 -19.83 58.83 -18.15
CA ARG A 307 -20.18 57.67 -19.01
C ARG A 307 -18.89 56.89 -19.35
N GLY A 308 -18.66 55.72 -18.76
CA GLY A 308 -19.36 54.45 -19.05
C GLY A 308 -18.40 53.61 -19.89
N ALA A 309 -17.99 52.41 -19.48
CA ALA A 309 -18.79 51.22 -19.75
C ALA A 309 -18.44 50.07 -18.77
N ARG A 310 -19.51 49.49 -18.21
CA ARG A 310 -19.58 48.10 -17.77
C ARG A 310 -19.88 47.23 -18.99
N SER A 311 -19.22 46.08 -19.06
CA SER A 311 -19.60 44.86 -19.79
C SER A 311 -19.03 43.73 -18.92
N SER A 312 -19.76 42.83 -18.22
CA SER A 312 -21.08 42.20 -18.36
C SER A 312 -21.26 41.31 -19.60
N MET A 313 -20.73 40.09 -19.52
CA MET A 313 -21.32 38.90 -20.17
C MET A 313 -20.84 37.68 -19.36
N ARG A 314 -21.61 37.12 -18.43
CA ARG A 314 -22.79 36.23 -18.55
C ARG A 314 -22.52 34.94 -19.33
N ARG A 315 -22.23 33.89 -18.54
CA ARG A 315 -22.66 32.48 -18.60
C ARG A 315 -23.18 31.94 -19.94
N VAL A 316 -22.59 30.83 -20.37
CA VAL A 316 -23.33 29.71 -20.97
C VAL A 316 -22.92 28.42 -20.25
N ALA A 317 -23.92 27.78 -19.67
CA ALA A 317 -23.87 26.43 -19.15
C ALA A 317 -24.06 25.44 -20.31
N VAL A 318 -23.34 24.33 -20.29
CA VAL A 318 -23.70 23.15 -21.08
C VAL A 318 -23.82 21.96 -20.13
N LYS A 319 -25.05 21.47 -20.07
CA LYS A 319 -25.55 20.26 -19.40
C LYS A 319 -25.75 19.19 -20.48
N ARG A 320 -25.25 17.98 -20.24
CA ARG A 320 -25.70 16.67 -20.79
C ARG A 320 -24.94 15.61 -19.98
N GLU A 321 -25.51 14.88 -19.02
CA GLU A 321 -26.55 13.83 -19.11
C GLU A 321 -26.30 12.80 -20.21
N GLY A 322 -26.10 11.56 -19.77
CA GLY A 322 -25.85 10.35 -20.55
C GLY A 322 -25.52 9.18 -19.61
N PHE A 323 -26.55 8.70 -18.92
CA PHE A 323 -26.59 7.46 -18.15
C PHE A 323 -27.11 6.38 -19.11
N GLU A 324 -26.45 5.23 -19.23
CA GLU A 324 -27.08 4.00 -19.74
C GLU A 324 -26.40 2.80 -19.07
N GLU A 325 -27.07 2.37 -18.00
CA GLU A 325 -27.03 1.04 -17.42
C GLU A 325 -28.00 0.20 -18.28
N ASP A 326 -27.58 -0.96 -18.78
CA ASP A 326 -28.53 -1.86 -19.43
C ASP A 326 -28.38 -3.30 -18.99
N VAL A 327 -29.54 -3.88 -18.77
CA VAL A 327 -29.84 -5.12 -18.08
C VAL A 327 -29.90 -6.26 -19.11
N GLN A 328 -29.31 -7.39 -18.71
CA GLN A 328 -29.69 -8.77 -18.99
C GLN A 328 -30.93 -9.00 -19.89
N LEU A 329 -30.74 -9.57 -21.08
CA LEU A 329 -31.77 -10.34 -21.79
C LEU A 329 -31.18 -11.62 -22.41
N VAL A 330 -31.76 -12.75 -22.00
CA VAL A 330 -31.64 -14.09 -22.60
C VAL A 330 -32.25 -14.07 -24.01
N PRO A 331 -31.75 -14.91 -24.93
CA PRO A 331 -32.71 -15.68 -25.73
C PRO A 331 -32.40 -17.18 -25.72
N SER A 332 -33.44 -17.96 -25.42
CA SER A 332 -33.53 -19.37 -25.75
C SER A 332 -34.09 -19.55 -27.17
N SER A 333 -33.57 -20.57 -27.83
CA SER A 333 -34.23 -21.45 -28.81
C SER A 333 -33.93 -21.32 -30.31
N SER A 334 -33.74 -22.52 -30.88
CA SER A 334 -33.99 -22.96 -32.25
C SER A 334 -32.91 -22.80 -33.33
N GLY A 335 -32.14 -23.88 -33.51
CA GLY A 335 -32.15 -24.64 -34.76
C GLY A 335 -31.32 -24.13 -35.94
N GLN A 336 -30.10 -24.66 -36.11
CA GLN A 336 -29.69 -25.10 -37.45
C GLN A 336 -28.66 -26.23 -37.41
N ARG A 337 -29.03 -27.34 -38.06
CA ARG A 337 -28.22 -28.51 -38.39
C ARG A 337 -27.28 -28.16 -39.54
N THR A 338 -25.98 -28.46 -39.40
CA THR A 338 -25.11 -28.82 -40.54
C THR A 338 -24.09 -29.87 -40.10
N SER A 339 -24.47 -31.12 -40.38
CA SER A 339 -23.67 -32.24 -40.90
C SER A 339 -22.12 -32.25 -40.81
N SER A 340 -21.61 -33.13 -39.93
CA SER A 340 -20.55 -34.18 -40.13
C SER A 340 -19.09 -33.80 -40.51
N PRO A 341 -18.06 -34.65 -40.20
CA PRO A 341 -18.12 -36.06 -39.76
C PRO A 341 -17.33 -36.42 -38.48
N PRO A 342 -17.70 -37.54 -37.81
CA PRO A 342 -17.04 -38.00 -36.59
C PRO A 342 -15.77 -38.83 -36.87
N LEU A 343 -14.73 -38.55 -36.08
CA LEU A 343 -13.48 -39.30 -36.09
C LEU A 343 -13.69 -40.71 -35.49
N ARG A 344 -13.56 -41.67 -36.40
CA ARG A 344 -13.36 -43.13 -36.29
C ARG A 344 -12.77 -43.60 -34.95
N ARG A 345 -13.62 -44.16 -34.09
CA ARG A 345 -13.26 -44.92 -32.88
C ARG A 345 -12.86 -46.34 -33.28
N ARG A 346 -11.56 -46.67 -33.17
CA ARG A 346 -11.02 -48.01 -33.38
C ARG A 346 -11.41 -48.90 -32.18
N ARG A 347 -12.43 -49.74 -32.34
CA ARG A 347 -12.73 -50.88 -31.45
C ARG A 347 -11.66 -51.95 -31.67
N SER A 348 -10.81 -52.19 -30.67
CA SER A 348 -10.06 -53.44 -30.58
C SER A 348 -10.98 -54.51 -29.98
N ARG A 349 -11.20 -55.53 -30.79
CA ARG A 349 -11.89 -56.78 -30.55
C ARG A 349 -11.29 -57.50 -29.34
N VAL A 350 -12.09 -57.73 -28.31
CA VAL A 350 -11.81 -58.67 -27.23
C VAL A 350 -12.31 -60.02 -27.72
N GLU A 351 -11.40 -60.94 -28.00
CA GLU A 351 -11.73 -62.35 -28.18
C GLU A 351 -11.79 -62.98 -26.79
N GLY A 352 -13.01 -63.37 -26.40
CA GLY A 352 -13.25 -64.22 -25.25
C GLY A 352 -12.86 -65.65 -25.59
N GLY A 353 -11.79 -66.14 -25.00
CA GLY A 353 -11.52 -67.55 -24.87
C GLY A 353 -12.20 -68.07 -23.63
N LEU A 354 -13.25 -68.87 -23.83
CA LEU A 354 -13.69 -69.86 -22.86
C LEU A 354 -12.54 -70.81 -22.55
N SER A 355 -12.33 -71.12 -21.28
CA SER A 355 -11.92 -72.47 -20.89
C SER A 355 -12.50 -72.79 -19.52
N ASP A 356 -13.51 -73.65 -19.55
CA ASP A 356 -13.79 -74.60 -18.47
C ASP A 356 -12.53 -75.41 -18.18
N SER A 357 -12.28 -75.66 -16.90
CA SER A 357 -11.80 -76.95 -16.43
C SER A 357 -12.00 -77.00 -14.92
N ASP A 358 -13.06 -77.72 -14.54
CA ASP A 358 -13.16 -78.42 -13.27
C ASP A 358 -11.90 -79.26 -13.02
N VAL A 359 -11.38 -79.20 -11.80
CA VAL A 359 -10.98 -80.31 -10.88
C VAL A 359 -10.58 -79.67 -9.54
#